data_AF-A0A7S1FKX9-F1
#
_entry.id   AF-A0A7S1FKX9-F1
#
_cell.length_a   1.000
_cell.length_b   1.000
_cell.length_c   1.000
_cell.angle_alpha   90.00
_cell.angle_beta   90.00
_cell.angle_gamma   90.00
#
_symmetry.space_group_name_H-M   'P 1'
#
loop_
_entity.id
_entity.type
_entity.pdbx_description
1 polymer ?
#
loop_
_entity_poly.entity_id
_entity_poly.type
_entity_poly.pdbx_seq_one_letter_code
_entity_poly.pdbx_strand_id
1 'polypeptide(L)'
;MTDGFATGSSTLFGTSADGTYGSTKWTRMHRIAQWIETSDSTDPVKYFTWCFGDDFKARKIKSPIVLCWLVLQIVGLTFQLFLYSEIAQHEADFVDTLRMYCGEAAICLGPHWNVSFSGSLSFPPSSSNEEGFDFVLPTDQFFNFRIMSHPATFIVCADPRPPHTNAQYKLSIATRDGWAALARGSKMLLGTGMKCKVVVDDAKAIHDSWTASMTLSSSFSEATTVDVFVVDSRIAHLDEIHKEQQCSFENSWLSFNERHNGQHHRTLVYARQATFLFMSVSGALSLLMLRRFFSSVEVGKLLSRMIIFKLLFQDLPQQVCIVAYLHAWYSPNGMRCQMCLFHPSHCDNGFALNWTVFMVCVITVLSSCANQILLQAKVRQRYFDDEECFQYFMRAVIFSVSVLPFSTGVFVLSRSVLNVKSAIVLFLAGIPALIGWGTVLCVPVFSLCEDDFSC
;
A
#
# COMPACT_ATOMS: atom_id res chain seq x y z
N MET A 1 -81.42 -25.90 -51.31
CA MET A 1 -82.09 -24.79 -50.64
C MET A 1 -82.05 -25.06 -49.15
N THR A 2 -81.73 -24.01 -48.37
CA THR A 2 -82.04 -23.81 -46.94
C THR A 2 -81.55 -24.83 -45.91
N ASP A 3 -80.79 -24.29 -44.93
CA ASP A 3 -80.93 -24.46 -43.47
C ASP A 3 -80.92 -25.87 -42.87
N GLY A 4 -80.33 -26.16 -41.72
CA GLY A 4 -79.84 -25.35 -40.62
C GLY A 4 -79.92 -26.17 -39.32
N PHE A 5 -79.26 -25.67 -38.27
CA PHE A 5 -79.42 -25.99 -36.84
C PHE A 5 -79.05 -27.41 -36.34
N ALA A 6 -78.66 -27.64 -35.08
CA ALA A 6 -77.95 -26.93 -34.00
C ALA A 6 -78.04 -27.88 -32.80
N THR A 7 -76.95 -28.09 -32.05
CA THR A 7 -76.83 -28.46 -30.62
C THR A 7 -75.38 -28.93 -30.44
N GLY A 8 -74.53 -28.43 -29.54
CA GLY A 8 -74.78 -27.88 -28.22
C GLY A 8 -73.96 -28.72 -27.22
N SER A 9 -73.09 -28.04 -26.47
CA SER A 9 -72.79 -28.27 -25.04
C SER A 9 -71.29 -28.27 -24.68
N SER A 10 -71.04 -27.34 -23.78
CA SER A 10 -69.87 -26.91 -23.03
C SER A 10 -69.12 -27.97 -22.21
N THR A 11 -67.80 -27.80 -22.08
CA THR A 11 -67.08 -28.04 -20.82
C THR A 11 -65.82 -27.16 -20.69
N LEU A 12 -65.80 -26.39 -19.60
CA LEU A 12 -64.67 -26.10 -18.69
C LEU A 12 -63.28 -25.81 -19.27
N PHE A 13 -62.90 -24.52 -19.29
CA PHE A 13 -61.50 -24.11 -19.17
C PHE A 13 -61.24 -23.45 -17.82
N GLY A 14 -60.34 -24.09 -17.08
CA GLY A 14 -59.82 -23.66 -15.80
C GLY A 14 -58.89 -22.45 -15.91
N THR A 15 -58.90 -21.71 -14.82
CA THR A 15 -57.96 -20.70 -14.34
C THR A 15 -56.51 -20.90 -14.78
N SER A 16 -56.00 -20.01 -15.63
CA SER A 16 -54.57 -19.74 -15.80
C SER A 16 -54.17 -18.68 -14.79
N ALA A 17 -53.33 -19.06 -13.83
CA ALA A 17 -52.79 -18.21 -12.79
C ALA A 17 -51.70 -17.29 -13.37
N ASP A 18 -51.85 -16.00 -13.07
CA ASP A 18 -50.86 -14.94 -13.24
C ASP A 18 -49.49 -15.33 -12.63
N GLY A 19 -48.47 -15.40 -13.49
CA GLY A 19 -47.08 -15.68 -13.12
C GLY A 19 -46.08 -14.73 -13.79
N THR A 20 -46.46 -13.47 -14.00
CA THR A 20 -45.70 -12.52 -14.86
C THR A 20 -45.25 -11.24 -14.15
N TYR A 21 -45.08 -11.26 -12.82
CA TYR A 21 -44.64 -10.07 -12.07
C TYR A 21 -43.11 -9.88 -11.96
N GLY A 22 -42.28 -10.80 -12.47
CA GLY A 22 -40.81 -10.71 -12.41
C GLY A 22 -40.10 -10.17 -13.66
N SER A 23 -40.74 -10.21 -14.84
CA SER A 23 -40.09 -10.00 -16.15
C SER A 23 -40.03 -8.52 -16.61
N THR A 24 -40.92 -7.67 -16.10
CA THR A 24 -41.05 -6.27 -16.55
C THR A 24 -39.90 -5.36 -16.11
N LYS A 25 -39.25 -5.68 -14.99
CA LYS A 25 -38.14 -4.86 -14.46
C LYS A 25 -36.83 -5.10 -15.24
N TRP A 26 -36.53 -6.35 -15.55
CA TRP A 26 -35.35 -6.74 -16.36
C TRP A 26 -35.45 -6.23 -17.79
N THR A 27 -36.61 -6.38 -18.43
CA THR A 27 -36.85 -5.87 -19.79
C THR A 27 -36.82 -4.33 -19.88
N ARG A 28 -37.12 -3.62 -18.79
CA ARG A 28 -36.98 -2.16 -18.70
C ARG A 28 -35.52 -1.73 -18.56
N MET A 29 -34.75 -2.42 -17.71
CA MET A 29 -33.31 -2.17 -17.56
C MET A 29 -32.55 -2.45 -18.86
N HIS A 30 -32.88 -3.56 -19.53
CA HIS A 30 -32.30 -3.92 -20.81
C HIS A 30 -32.66 -2.91 -21.92
N ARG A 31 -33.91 -2.42 -21.96
CA ARG A 31 -34.31 -1.34 -22.89
C ARG A 31 -33.60 -0.03 -22.62
N ILE A 32 -33.36 0.33 -21.35
CA ILE A 32 -32.61 1.54 -21.00
C ILE A 32 -31.15 1.39 -21.42
N ALA A 33 -30.52 0.24 -21.15
CA ALA A 33 -29.14 -0.06 -21.58
C ALA A 33 -29.00 -0.01 -23.11
N GLN A 34 -29.90 -0.68 -23.83
CA GLN A 34 -29.93 -0.72 -25.29
C GLN A 34 -30.20 0.67 -25.90
N TRP A 35 -31.11 1.45 -25.30
CA TRP A 35 -31.38 2.83 -25.71
C TRP A 35 -30.18 3.77 -25.44
N ILE A 36 -29.38 3.49 -24.42
CA ILE A 36 -28.10 4.19 -24.17
C ILE A 36 -27.08 3.80 -25.25
N GLU A 37 -27.13 2.59 -25.82
CA GLU A 37 -26.17 2.04 -26.80
C GLU A 37 -26.42 2.41 -28.28
N THR A 38 -27.66 2.52 -28.78
CA THR A 38 -27.93 2.50 -30.24
C THR A 38 -28.27 3.87 -30.90
N SER A 39 -27.75 5.00 -30.42
CA SER A 39 -28.11 6.33 -30.93
C SER A 39 -27.13 6.85 -32.00
N ASP A 40 -27.49 6.73 -33.28
CA ASP A 40 -26.64 7.07 -34.43
C ASP A 40 -26.61 8.57 -34.79
N SER A 41 -25.42 9.17 -34.80
CA SER A 41 -24.93 10.06 -35.88
C SER A 41 -23.63 10.77 -35.45
N THR A 42 -22.76 11.07 -36.41
CA THR A 42 -21.51 11.87 -36.35
C THR A 42 -20.39 11.49 -35.36
N ASP A 43 -19.35 10.90 -35.92
CA ASP A 43 -18.13 10.42 -35.27
C ASP A 43 -16.90 10.93 -36.05
N PRO A 44 -15.87 11.42 -35.35
CA PRO A 44 -14.57 11.52 -35.98
C PRO A 44 -13.46 11.04 -35.02
N VAL A 45 -13.00 9.80 -35.14
CA VAL A 45 -11.76 9.32 -34.49
C VAL A 45 -10.98 8.47 -35.50
N LYS A 46 -10.10 9.11 -36.29
CA LYS A 46 -9.16 8.45 -37.23
C LYS A 46 -7.71 8.37 -36.70
N TYR A 47 -7.45 8.86 -35.49
CA TYR A 47 -6.07 9.00 -34.98
C TYR A 47 -5.75 8.10 -33.78
N PHE A 48 -6.76 7.41 -33.22
CA PHE A 48 -6.54 6.39 -32.18
C PHE A 48 -6.50 4.97 -32.76
N THR A 49 -6.79 4.83 -34.06
CA THR A 49 -6.92 3.57 -34.78
C THR A 49 -5.58 3.01 -35.27
N TRP A 50 -4.47 3.71 -34.99
CA TRP A 50 -3.13 3.25 -35.40
C TRP A 50 -2.54 2.14 -34.52
N CYS A 51 -3.01 1.96 -33.28
CA CYS A 51 -2.56 0.86 -32.40
C CYS A 51 -3.65 -0.18 -32.05
N PHE A 52 -4.92 0.05 -32.44
CA PHE A 52 -6.05 -0.82 -32.06
C PHE A 52 -7.10 -1.02 -33.18
N GLY A 53 -6.75 -0.72 -34.44
CA GLY A 53 -7.66 -0.82 -35.58
C GLY A 53 -8.85 0.16 -35.53
N ASP A 54 -9.60 0.25 -36.63
CA ASP A 54 -10.74 1.17 -36.87
C ASP A 54 -12.00 0.90 -36.01
N ASP A 55 -11.87 0.21 -34.87
CA ASP A 55 -12.97 -0.45 -34.17
C ASP A 55 -13.44 0.22 -32.86
N PHE A 56 -12.92 1.40 -32.52
CA PHE A 56 -13.42 2.19 -31.41
C PHE A 56 -13.92 3.57 -31.86
N LYS A 57 -15.23 3.81 -31.71
CA LYS A 57 -15.88 5.11 -31.98
C LYS A 57 -16.18 5.85 -30.70
N ALA A 58 -16.06 7.18 -30.70
CA ALA A 58 -16.46 7.98 -29.55
C ALA A 58 -17.99 8.02 -29.43
N ARG A 59 -18.54 7.62 -28.28
CA ARG A 59 -20.00 7.62 -28.03
C ARG A 59 -20.56 9.05 -28.10
N LYS A 60 -21.74 9.23 -28.70
CA LYS A 60 -22.55 10.44 -28.45
C LYS A 60 -23.09 10.36 -27.02
N ILE A 61 -22.41 11.03 -26.11
CA ILE A 61 -22.72 10.92 -24.69
C ILE A 61 -23.92 11.82 -24.38
N LYS A 62 -24.99 11.22 -23.86
CA LYS A 62 -26.17 11.96 -23.42
C LYS A 62 -25.79 12.85 -22.24
N SER A 63 -26.36 14.05 -22.22
CA SER A 63 -26.13 15.05 -21.15
C SER A 63 -26.24 14.47 -19.72
N PRO A 64 -27.22 13.61 -19.37
CA PRO A 64 -27.31 12.99 -18.05
C PRO A 64 -26.11 12.12 -17.67
N ILE A 65 -25.47 11.45 -18.63
CA ILE A 65 -24.29 10.60 -18.38
C ILE A 65 -23.09 11.48 -18.07
N VAL A 66 -22.90 12.57 -18.83
CA VAL A 66 -21.85 13.55 -18.57
C VAL A 66 -22.04 14.20 -17.20
N LEU A 67 -23.29 14.54 -16.84
CA LEU A 67 -23.62 15.10 -15.53
C LEU A 67 -23.32 14.10 -14.41
N CYS A 68 -23.71 12.83 -14.55
CA CYS A 68 -23.39 11.79 -13.58
C CYS A 68 -21.87 11.62 -13.40
N TRP A 69 -21.12 11.62 -14.51
CA TRP A 69 -19.66 11.57 -14.48
C TRP A 69 -19.07 12.80 -13.77
N LEU A 70 -19.57 14.01 -14.04
CA LEU A 70 -19.15 15.24 -13.36
C LEU A 70 -19.43 15.19 -11.86
N VAL A 71 -20.61 14.71 -11.44
CA VAL A 71 -20.94 14.52 -10.02
C VAL A 71 -19.95 13.55 -9.36
N LEU A 72 -19.61 12.44 -10.03
CA LEU A 72 -18.62 11.50 -9.51
C LEU A 72 -17.22 12.13 -9.40
N GLN A 73 -16.83 13.00 -10.34
CA GLN A 73 -15.56 13.73 -10.23
C GLN A 73 -15.55 14.72 -9.05
N ILE A 74 -16.65 15.44 -8.81
CA ILE A 74 -16.79 16.37 -7.67
C ILE A 74 -16.72 15.61 -6.34
N VAL A 75 -17.42 14.48 -6.25
CA VAL A 75 -17.34 13.59 -5.08
C VAL A 75 -15.91 13.07 -4.90
N GLY A 76 -15.26 12.63 -5.98
CA GLY A 76 -13.85 12.22 -5.98
C GLY A 76 -12.91 13.29 -5.46
N LEU A 77 -13.03 14.54 -5.95
CA LEU A 77 -12.26 15.69 -5.48
C LEU A 77 -12.45 15.95 -3.98
N THR A 78 -13.68 15.80 -3.48
CA THR A 78 -13.98 16.01 -2.06
C THR A 78 -13.27 14.97 -1.18
N PHE A 79 -13.29 13.70 -1.58
CA PHE A 79 -12.58 12.65 -0.83
C PHE A 79 -11.07 12.73 -1.00
N GLN A 80 -10.56 13.16 -2.16
CA GLN A 80 -9.14 13.45 -2.31
C GLN A 80 -8.68 14.59 -1.38
N LEU A 81 -9.52 15.60 -1.15
CA LEU A 81 -9.23 16.67 -0.19
C LEU A 81 -9.15 16.13 1.25
N PHE A 82 -10.04 15.21 1.62
CA PHE A 82 -9.95 14.53 2.91
C PHE A 82 -8.68 13.70 3.04
N LEU A 83 -8.31 12.93 2.01
CA LEU A 83 -7.04 12.21 1.99
C LEU A 83 -5.85 13.16 2.13
N TYR A 84 -5.85 14.27 1.39
CA TYR A 84 -4.79 15.28 1.46
C TYR A 84 -4.65 15.84 2.87
N SER A 85 -5.77 16.17 3.52
CA SER A 85 -5.78 16.65 4.90
C SER A 85 -5.23 15.60 5.88
N GLU A 86 -5.62 14.34 5.71
CA GLU A 86 -5.14 13.22 6.54
C GLU A 86 -3.62 13.03 6.37
N ILE A 87 -3.11 12.99 5.14
CA ILE A 87 -1.66 12.88 4.86
C ILE A 87 -0.90 14.07 5.45
N ALA A 88 -1.44 15.29 5.31
CA ALA A 88 -0.80 16.50 5.82
C ALA A 88 -0.72 16.50 7.36
N GLN A 89 -1.77 16.02 8.04
CA GLN A 89 -1.76 15.87 9.50
C GLN A 89 -0.73 14.82 9.93
N HIS A 90 -0.74 13.65 9.30
CA HIS A 90 0.23 12.59 9.57
C HIS A 90 1.69 13.02 9.33
N GLU A 91 1.94 13.81 8.28
CA GLU A 91 3.24 14.41 8.01
C GLU A 91 3.65 15.39 9.12
N ALA A 92 2.73 16.28 9.53
CA ALA A 92 2.99 17.25 10.59
C ALA A 92 3.30 16.57 11.92
N ASP A 93 2.47 15.62 12.34
CA ASP A 93 2.65 14.88 13.60
C ASP A 93 4.00 14.15 13.61
N PHE A 94 4.39 13.54 12.48
CA PHE A 94 5.68 12.85 12.34
C PHE A 94 6.87 13.84 12.44
N VAL A 95 6.79 14.98 11.76
CA VAL A 95 7.84 16.00 11.79
C VAL A 95 7.97 16.62 13.18
N ASP A 96 6.87 16.88 13.86
CA ASP A 96 6.89 17.45 15.20
C ASP A 96 7.41 16.44 16.23
N THR A 97 7.09 15.16 16.07
CA THR A 97 7.71 14.07 16.84
C THR A 97 9.22 14.04 16.60
N LEU A 98 9.68 14.09 15.35
CA LEU A 98 11.12 14.16 15.09
C LEU A 98 11.77 15.37 15.77
N ARG A 99 11.19 16.56 15.64
CA ARG A 99 11.73 17.78 16.27
C ARG A 99 11.80 17.68 17.79
N MET A 100 10.78 17.11 18.42
CA MET A 100 10.69 17.00 19.87
C MET A 100 11.65 15.95 20.44
N TYR A 101 11.85 14.84 19.72
CA TYR A 101 12.55 13.65 20.25
C TYR A 101 13.98 13.47 19.73
N CYS A 102 14.35 14.09 18.60
CA CYS A 102 15.65 13.84 17.95
C CYS A 102 16.76 14.87 18.23
N GLY A 103 16.42 16.13 18.52
CA GLY A 103 17.43 17.19 18.63
C GLY A 103 18.41 17.24 17.43
N GLU A 104 19.65 17.68 17.67
CA GLU A 104 20.75 17.67 16.68
C GLU A 104 21.61 16.40 16.72
N ALA A 105 21.22 15.40 17.51
CA ALA A 105 22.03 14.21 17.75
C ALA A 105 21.95 13.21 16.58
N ALA A 106 23.02 12.41 16.40
CA ALA A 106 23.08 11.36 15.38
C ALA A 106 22.13 10.17 15.63
N ILE A 107 21.63 10.01 16.86
CA ILE A 107 20.69 8.94 17.24
C ILE A 107 19.49 9.56 17.95
N CYS A 108 18.30 9.32 17.41
CA CYS A 108 17.05 9.70 18.02
C CYS A 108 16.58 8.65 19.01
N LEU A 109 16.86 8.89 20.28
CA LEU A 109 16.30 8.09 21.36
C LEU A 109 15.07 8.81 21.94
N GLY A 110 15.15 10.12 22.18
CA GLY A 110 14.10 10.85 22.89
C GLY A 110 14.25 10.77 24.42
N PRO A 111 13.42 11.48 25.19
CA PRO A 111 13.57 11.62 26.64
C PRO A 111 13.13 10.37 27.42
N HIS A 112 12.42 9.44 26.78
CA HIS A 112 11.94 8.20 27.39
C HIS A 112 12.99 7.09 27.38
N TRP A 113 14.26 7.41 27.15
CA TRP A 113 15.35 6.45 27.16
C TRP A 113 16.38 6.86 28.20
N ASN A 114 16.76 5.91 29.04
CA ASN A 114 17.75 6.16 30.09
C ASN A 114 18.96 5.26 29.89
N VAL A 115 20.16 5.84 29.96
CA VAL A 115 21.40 5.06 29.88
C VAL A 115 21.48 4.21 31.15
N SER A 116 21.36 2.89 30.99
CA SER A 116 21.51 1.94 32.10
C SER A 116 22.96 1.53 32.30
N PHE A 117 23.75 1.54 31.22
CA PHE A 117 25.18 1.28 31.26
C PHE A 117 25.90 2.07 30.17
N SER A 118 27.06 2.61 30.51
CA SER A 118 28.03 3.15 29.57
C SER A 118 29.42 2.79 30.05
N GLY A 119 30.21 2.16 29.18
CA GLY A 119 31.56 1.75 29.51
C GLY A 119 32.39 1.51 28.26
N SER A 120 33.70 1.57 28.41
CA SER A 120 34.66 1.25 27.35
C SER A 120 35.32 -0.10 27.65
N LEU A 121 35.32 -0.98 26.67
CA LEU A 121 35.92 -2.30 26.70
C LEU A 121 37.23 -2.26 25.90
N SER A 122 38.37 -2.45 26.56
CA SER A 122 39.69 -2.39 25.92
C SER A 122 40.26 -3.78 25.72
N PHE A 123 40.48 -4.17 24.48
CA PHE A 123 41.06 -5.43 24.08
C PHE A 123 42.56 -5.25 23.83
N PRO A 124 43.43 -6.06 24.50
CA PRO A 124 44.87 -5.97 24.30
C PRO A 124 45.25 -6.35 22.86
N PRO A 125 46.41 -5.86 22.37
CA PRO A 125 46.90 -6.22 21.05
C PRO A 125 47.15 -7.74 20.96
N SER A 126 46.84 -8.33 19.81
CA SER A 126 47.10 -9.75 19.59
C SER A 126 48.60 -9.95 19.31
N SER A 127 49.32 -10.60 20.22
CA SER A 127 50.75 -10.86 20.07
C SER A 127 51.08 -12.15 19.30
N SER A 128 50.08 -12.92 18.87
CA SER A 128 50.30 -14.14 18.09
C SER A 128 50.45 -13.83 16.60
N ASN A 129 51.65 -14.08 16.08
CA ASN A 129 51.95 -14.13 14.63
C ASN A 129 51.43 -15.43 13.97
N GLU A 130 50.53 -16.16 14.61
CA GLU A 130 49.96 -17.37 14.02
C GLU A 130 48.77 -16.96 13.14
N GLU A 131 48.84 -17.26 11.83
CA GLU A 131 47.83 -16.95 10.80
C GLU A 131 46.50 -17.72 10.97
N GLY A 132 46.16 -18.14 12.18
CA GLY A 132 44.91 -18.81 12.53
C GLY A 132 44.02 -17.89 13.35
N PHE A 133 42.70 -18.00 13.17
CA PHE A 133 41.67 -17.32 13.96
C PHE A 133 41.80 -17.66 15.45
N ASP A 134 42.67 -16.97 16.18
CA ASP A 134 42.70 -17.03 17.63
C ASP A 134 41.73 -15.99 18.16
N PHE A 135 40.61 -16.47 18.72
CA PHE A 135 39.80 -15.65 19.60
C PHE A 135 40.72 -15.23 20.74
N VAL A 136 41.18 -13.97 20.74
CA VAL A 136 41.72 -13.37 21.95
C VAL A 136 40.52 -13.29 22.89
N LEU A 137 40.33 -14.33 23.71
CA LEU A 137 39.46 -14.33 24.86
C LEU A 137 40.27 -13.70 25.99
N PRO A 138 40.31 -12.36 26.17
CA PRO A 138 40.61 -11.87 27.51
C PRO A 138 39.55 -12.52 28.40
N THR A 139 39.98 -13.07 29.52
CA THR A 139 39.09 -13.58 30.56
C THR A 139 38.06 -12.49 30.87
N ASP A 140 36.89 -12.66 30.25
CA ASP A 140 35.62 -12.19 30.73
C ASP A 140 35.49 -10.66 30.88
N GLN A 141 35.48 -9.92 29.77
CA GLN A 141 34.90 -8.56 29.76
C GLN A 141 33.36 -8.65 29.82
N PHE A 142 32.90 -9.17 30.94
CA PHE A 142 31.51 -9.13 31.33
C PHE A 142 31.20 -7.80 31.98
N PHE A 143 30.07 -7.24 31.61
CA PHE A 143 29.49 -6.12 32.34
C PHE A 143 28.07 -6.45 32.74
N ASN A 144 27.70 -5.96 33.92
CA ASN A 144 26.37 -6.13 34.47
C ASN A 144 25.62 -4.81 34.38
N PHE A 145 24.35 -4.87 34.03
CA PHE A 145 23.49 -3.70 33.97
C PHE A 145 22.09 -4.06 34.48
N ARG A 146 21.33 -3.03 34.85
CA ARG A 146 19.96 -3.18 35.34
C ARG A 146 18.97 -2.56 34.36
N ILE A 147 17.86 -3.24 34.16
CA ILE A 147 16.78 -2.82 33.27
C ILE A 147 15.54 -2.61 34.13
N MET A 148 14.90 -1.45 33.98
CA MET A 148 13.70 -1.04 34.69
C MET A 148 12.44 -1.17 33.83
N SER A 149 12.56 -1.24 32.50
CA SER A 149 11.41 -1.48 31.61
C SER A 149 10.70 -2.79 31.93
N HIS A 150 9.37 -2.77 31.80
CA HIS A 150 8.55 -3.97 31.86
C HIS A 150 7.52 -3.95 30.72
N PRO A 151 7.55 -4.93 29.79
CA PRO A 151 8.57 -5.97 29.64
C PRO A 151 9.96 -5.40 29.32
N ALA A 152 11.02 -6.14 29.62
CA ALA A 152 12.39 -5.66 29.49
C ALA A 152 12.70 -5.32 28.01
N THR A 153 12.83 -4.03 27.73
CA THR A 153 12.98 -3.46 26.40
C THR A 153 14.13 -2.45 26.42
N PHE A 154 15.25 -2.79 25.80
CA PHE A 154 16.44 -1.95 25.82
C PHE A 154 17.22 -2.04 24.51
N ILE A 155 18.02 -1.02 24.24
CA ILE A 155 18.95 -0.98 23.11
C ILE A 155 20.35 -1.23 23.64
N VAL A 156 21.10 -2.09 22.96
CA VAL A 156 22.53 -2.24 23.21
C VAL A 156 23.29 -1.80 21.97
N CYS A 157 24.19 -0.85 22.14
CA CYS A 157 25.07 -0.34 21.11
C CYS A 157 26.52 -0.68 21.43
N ALA A 158 27.29 -0.99 20.39
CA ALA A 158 28.73 -1.18 20.45
C ALA A 158 29.38 -0.35 19.36
N ASP A 159 30.34 0.49 19.74
CA ASP A 159 31.03 1.44 18.86
C ASP A 159 32.55 1.32 19.00
N PRO A 160 33.22 0.63 18.07
CA PRO A 160 34.68 0.58 18.02
C PRO A 160 35.30 1.97 17.78
N ARG A 161 36.19 2.40 18.67
CA ARG A 161 36.87 3.70 18.54
C ARG A 161 37.92 3.71 17.43
N PRO A 162 38.20 4.89 16.84
CA PRO A 162 39.38 5.07 15.98
C PRO A 162 40.67 4.65 16.73
N PRO A 163 41.65 4.00 16.06
CA PRO A 163 41.73 3.78 14.61
C PRO A 163 40.96 2.54 14.10
N HIS A 164 40.40 1.72 14.98
CA HIS A 164 39.80 0.42 14.65
C HIS A 164 38.28 0.47 14.45
N THR A 165 37.77 1.46 13.71
CA THR A 165 36.32 1.64 13.49
C THR A 165 35.67 0.46 12.77
N ASN A 166 36.44 -0.42 12.13
CA ASN A 166 35.94 -1.60 11.41
C ASN A 166 36.15 -2.91 12.18
N ALA A 167 36.48 -2.84 13.49
CA ALA A 167 36.67 -4.02 14.31
C ALA A 167 35.43 -4.93 14.30
N GLN A 168 35.66 -6.24 14.18
CA GLN A 168 34.60 -7.23 14.23
C GLN A 168 34.42 -7.69 15.68
N TYR A 169 33.19 -7.64 16.17
CA TYR A 169 32.89 -8.06 17.54
C TYR A 169 31.61 -8.90 17.59
N LYS A 170 31.51 -9.66 18.67
CA LYS A 170 30.34 -10.46 19.03
C LYS A 170 29.97 -10.13 20.47
N LEU A 171 28.80 -9.54 20.64
CA LEU A 171 28.23 -9.18 21.94
C LEU A 171 27.09 -10.15 22.25
N SER A 172 27.19 -10.85 23.36
CA SER A 172 26.18 -11.81 23.82
C SER A 172 25.54 -11.30 25.10
N ILE A 173 24.21 -11.31 25.16
CA ILE A 173 23.42 -10.75 26.27
C ILE A 173 22.54 -11.85 26.85
N ALA A 174 22.51 -11.95 28.18
CA ALA A 174 21.66 -12.88 28.91
C ALA A 174 21.21 -12.32 30.25
N THR A 175 20.16 -12.93 30.82
CA THR A 175 19.78 -12.71 32.21
C THR A 175 20.82 -13.37 33.13
N ARG A 176 21.07 -12.78 34.31
CA ARG A 176 22.11 -13.23 35.25
C ARG A 176 21.96 -14.70 35.65
N ASP A 177 20.73 -15.16 35.87
CA ASP A 177 20.42 -16.55 36.25
C ASP A 177 20.53 -17.52 35.05
N GLY A 178 20.60 -16.99 33.83
CA GLY A 178 20.65 -17.72 32.57
C GLY A 178 22.05 -17.94 32.01
N TRP A 179 23.13 -17.80 32.79
CA TRP A 179 24.50 -17.93 32.25
C TRP A 179 24.76 -19.33 31.64
N ALA A 180 24.16 -20.39 32.20
CA ALA A 180 24.16 -21.74 31.61
C ALA A 180 23.29 -21.85 30.33
N ALA A 181 22.33 -20.94 30.13
CA ALA A 181 21.49 -20.83 28.95
C ALA A 181 22.10 -19.95 27.83
N LEU A 182 23.18 -19.21 28.14
CA LEU A 182 23.92 -18.36 27.19
C LEU A 182 24.49 -19.17 26.01
N ALA A 183 24.76 -20.46 26.25
CA ALA A 183 25.17 -21.44 25.24
C ALA A 183 24.04 -21.95 24.32
N ARG A 184 22.75 -21.71 24.65
CA ARG A 184 21.60 -22.29 23.91
C ARG A 184 20.54 -21.28 23.43
N GLY A 185 20.59 -20.02 23.84
CA GLY A 185 19.58 -19.02 23.42
C GLY A 185 19.93 -17.56 23.68
N SER A 186 21.20 -17.19 23.77
CA SER A 186 21.60 -15.80 24.02
C SER A 186 21.21 -14.87 22.86
N LYS A 187 20.75 -13.66 23.21
CA LYS A 187 20.56 -12.61 22.21
C LYS A 187 21.93 -12.09 21.82
N MET A 188 22.28 -12.32 20.57
CA MET A 188 23.62 -12.04 20.05
C MET A 188 23.58 -10.88 19.07
N LEU A 189 24.57 -9.99 19.17
CA LEU A 189 24.85 -8.93 18.22
C LEU A 189 26.24 -9.19 17.63
N LEU A 190 26.29 -9.55 16.35
CA LEU A 190 27.54 -9.55 15.58
C LEU A 190 27.57 -8.29 14.73
N GLY A 191 28.69 -7.59 14.74
CA GLY A 191 28.78 -6.30 14.09
C GLY A 191 30.18 -5.93 13.66
N THR A 192 30.25 -5.06 12.67
CA THR A 192 31.42 -4.29 12.29
C THR A 192 31.08 -2.81 12.39
N GLY A 193 31.96 -2.04 13.01
CA GLY A 193 31.70 -0.64 13.38
C GLY A 193 30.52 -0.46 14.32
N MET A 194 30.00 0.77 14.39
CA MET A 194 28.89 1.09 15.27
C MET A 194 27.65 0.28 14.88
N LYS A 195 27.18 -0.58 15.78
CA LYS A 195 25.89 -1.26 15.64
C LYS A 195 25.11 -1.18 16.94
N CYS A 196 23.80 -1.06 16.78
CA CYS A 196 22.84 -1.11 17.87
C CYS A 196 21.85 -2.24 17.60
N LYS A 197 21.44 -2.94 18.65
CA LYS A 197 20.41 -3.97 18.60
C LYS A 197 19.40 -3.72 19.70
N VAL A 198 18.13 -3.83 19.34
CA VAL A 198 17.03 -3.82 20.30
C VAL A 198 16.88 -5.21 20.89
N VAL A 199 16.71 -5.27 22.19
CA VAL A 199 16.45 -6.49 22.94
C VAL A 199 15.11 -6.33 23.63
N VAL A 200 14.15 -7.17 23.24
CA VAL A 200 12.82 -7.29 23.86
C VAL A 200 12.73 -8.65 24.53
N ASP A 201 12.49 -8.70 25.83
CA ASP A 201 12.23 -9.94 26.57
C ASP A 201 10.82 -9.95 27.16
N ASP A 202 9.96 -10.77 26.55
CA ASP A 202 8.55 -10.94 26.94
C ASP A 202 8.37 -11.88 28.15
N ALA A 203 9.47 -12.36 28.74
CA ALA A 203 9.41 -13.20 29.92
C ALA A 203 8.69 -12.45 31.05
N LYS A 204 7.59 -13.04 31.56
CA LYS A 204 6.85 -12.52 32.73
C LYS A 204 7.67 -12.47 34.01
N ALA A 205 8.84 -13.10 34.03
CA ALA A 205 9.76 -13.05 35.15
C ALA A 205 10.46 -11.69 35.16
N ILE A 206 10.31 -10.97 36.27
CA ILE A 206 11.01 -9.71 36.51
C ILE A 206 12.49 -10.03 36.66
N HIS A 207 13.26 -9.79 35.58
CA HIS A 207 14.71 -9.91 35.58
C HIS A 207 15.34 -8.52 35.67
N ASP A 208 15.68 -8.11 36.90
CA ASP A 208 16.27 -6.78 37.15
C ASP A 208 17.74 -6.70 36.74
N SER A 209 18.43 -7.84 36.60
CA SER A 209 19.87 -7.88 36.33
C SER A 209 20.20 -8.68 35.08
N TRP A 210 20.92 -8.02 34.18
CA TRP A 210 21.39 -8.55 32.92
C TRP A 210 22.91 -8.53 32.90
N THR A 211 23.47 -9.48 32.17
CA THR A 211 24.91 -9.61 31.99
C THR A 211 25.18 -9.75 30.51
N ALA A 212 26.17 -9.00 30.02
CA ALA A 212 26.61 -9.07 28.64
C ALA A 212 28.11 -9.32 28.56
N SER A 213 28.50 -10.04 27.52
CA SER A 213 29.87 -10.43 27.22
C SER A 213 30.23 -9.99 25.81
N MET A 214 31.36 -9.31 25.65
CA MET A 214 31.88 -8.98 24.33
C MET A 214 33.14 -9.78 24.03
N THR A 215 33.20 -10.37 22.84
CA THR A 215 34.39 -10.99 22.28
C THR A 215 34.77 -10.26 21.00
N LEU A 216 36.04 -9.89 20.86
CA LEU A 216 36.58 -9.33 19.63
C LEU A 216 36.97 -10.47 18.68
N SER A 217 36.54 -10.39 17.43
CA SER A 217 36.86 -11.38 16.39
C SER A 217 37.97 -10.92 15.44
N SER A 218 38.29 -9.63 15.43
CA SER A 218 39.38 -9.05 14.63
C SER A 218 40.70 -8.99 15.41
N SER A 219 41.80 -9.34 14.76
CA SER A 219 43.16 -9.16 15.30
C SER A 219 43.74 -7.81 14.87
N PHE A 220 44.27 -7.06 15.83
CA PHE A 220 44.97 -5.81 15.60
C PHE A 220 46.26 -5.78 16.42
N SER A 221 47.29 -5.13 15.86
CA SER A 221 48.60 -4.94 16.51
C SER A 221 48.57 -3.92 17.64
N GLU A 222 47.53 -3.08 17.69
CA GLU A 222 47.29 -2.07 18.71
C GLU A 222 46.07 -2.46 19.56
N ALA A 223 45.96 -1.85 20.74
CA ALA A 223 44.82 -2.10 21.63
C ALA A 223 43.54 -1.55 21.00
N THR A 224 42.52 -2.40 20.88
CA THR A 224 41.20 -2.00 20.36
C THR A 224 40.30 -1.59 21.51
N THR A 225 39.70 -0.40 21.45
CA THR A 225 38.68 0.00 22.44
C THR A 225 37.32 0.04 21.78
N VAL A 226 36.33 -0.60 22.41
CA VAL A 226 34.93 -0.59 21.98
C VAL A 226 34.09 0.06 23.07
N ASP A 227 33.39 1.13 22.73
CA ASP A 227 32.42 1.74 23.63
C ASP A 227 31.12 0.97 23.59
N VAL A 228 30.58 0.65 24.76
CA VAL A 228 29.33 -0.07 24.90
C VAL A 228 28.36 0.77 25.69
N PHE A 229 27.16 0.92 25.13
CA PHE A 229 26.07 1.66 25.73
C PHE A 229 24.84 0.76 25.79
N VAL A 230 24.23 0.68 26.96
CA VAL A 230 22.92 0.07 27.12
C VAL A 230 21.95 1.16 27.50
N VAL A 231 20.88 1.27 26.74
CA VAL A 231 19.85 2.28 26.92
C VAL A 231 18.53 1.57 27.18
N ASP A 232 18.02 1.74 28.39
CA ASP A 232 16.76 1.17 28.85
C ASP A 232 15.58 2.04 28.41
N SER A 233 14.52 1.40 27.94
CA SER A 233 13.28 2.09 27.62
C SER A 233 12.52 2.46 28.89
N ARG A 234 12.07 3.70 29.00
CA ARG A 234 11.15 4.19 30.03
C ARG A 234 9.81 4.59 29.43
N ILE A 235 9.48 4.02 28.28
CA ILE A 235 8.21 4.24 27.61
C ILE A 235 7.12 3.63 28.50
N ALA A 236 6.17 4.45 28.95
CA ALA A 236 5.15 4.03 29.91
C ALA A 236 4.16 3.01 29.32
N HIS A 237 3.99 3.00 28.00
CA HIS A 237 3.04 2.17 27.27
C HIS A 237 3.70 1.01 26.51
N LEU A 238 4.88 0.55 26.94
CA LEU A 238 5.55 -0.61 26.32
C LEU A 238 4.65 -1.84 26.23
N ASP A 239 3.88 -2.10 27.28
CA ASP A 239 2.90 -3.18 27.30
C ASP A 239 1.89 -3.10 26.16
N GLU A 240 1.48 -1.90 25.77
CA GLU A 240 0.53 -1.68 24.67
C GLU A 240 1.22 -1.95 23.33
N ILE A 241 2.46 -1.48 23.15
CA ILE A 241 3.25 -1.72 21.93
C ILE A 241 3.45 -3.22 21.70
N HIS A 242 3.81 -3.96 22.75
CA HIS A 242 4.08 -5.40 22.65
C HIS A 242 2.80 -6.26 22.53
N LYS A 243 1.66 -5.75 23.01
CA LYS A 243 0.35 -6.39 22.78
C LYS A 243 -0.13 -6.21 21.35
N GLU A 244 0.31 -5.16 20.66
CA GLU A 244 -0.18 -4.85 19.33
C GLU A 244 0.37 -5.82 18.28
N GLN A 245 -0.53 -6.52 17.58
CA GLN A 245 -0.12 -7.53 16.58
C GLN A 245 0.45 -6.90 15.30
N GLN A 246 0.12 -5.63 15.05
CA GLN A 246 0.53 -4.94 13.82
C GLN A 246 1.93 -4.34 13.94
N CYS A 247 2.32 -3.81 15.11
CA CYS A 247 3.57 -3.10 15.28
C CYS A 247 4.57 -3.94 16.06
N SER A 248 5.74 -4.20 15.47
CA SER A 248 6.86 -4.81 16.20
C SER A 248 7.79 -3.71 16.70
N PHE A 249 8.08 -3.66 18.00
CA PHE A 249 8.98 -2.66 18.60
C PHE A 249 10.36 -2.72 17.94
N GLU A 250 10.96 -3.90 17.83
CA GLU A 250 12.30 -4.11 17.24
C GLU A 250 12.34 -3.61 15.80
N ASN A 251 11.40 -4.03 14.95
CA ASN A 251 11.40 -3.63 13.55
C ASN A 251 11.05 -2.16 13.37
N SER A 252 10.16 -1.60 14.19
CA SER A 252 9.80 -0.19 14.14
C SER A 252 10.98 0.68 14.51
N TRP A 253 11.73 0.32 15.55
CA TRP A 253 12.91 1.06 15.96
C TRP A 253 14.05 0.94 14.95
N LEU A 254 14.35 -0.28 14.46
CA LEU A 254 15.35 -0.50 13.41
C LEU A 254 15.00 0.33 12.17
N SER A 255 13.74 0.24 11.75
CA SER A 255 13.25 1.00 10.62
C SER A 255 13.31 2.50 10.87
N PHE A 256 12.99 2.98 12.07
CA PHE A 256 13.13 4.39 12.40
C PHE A 256 14.59 4.84 12.36
N ASN A 257 15.51 4.09 12.95
CA ASN A 257 16.94 4.40 12.99
C ASN A 257 17.58 4.42 11.59
N GLU A 258 17.26 3.43 10.74
CA GLU A 258 17.70 3.42 9.34
C GLU A 258 17.11 4.58 8.53
N ARG A 259 15.83 4.90 8.76
CA ARG A 259 15.08 5.90 7.99
C ARG A 259 15.36 7.34 8.41
N HIS A 260 15.74 7.55 9.67
CA HIS A 260 16.03 8.87 10.21
C HIS A 260 17.30 9.49 9.61
N ASN A 261 18.19 8.68 9.04
CA ASN A 261 19.29 9.14 8.18
C ASN A 261 18.84 9.80 6.85
N GLY A 262 17.56 10.20 6.71
CA GLY A 262 17.17 11.32 5.86
C GLY A 262 16.36 11.00 4.60
N GLN A 263 15.88 9.76 4.39
CA GLN A 263 15.27 9.39 3.10
C GLN A 263 13.74 9.17 3.13
N HIS A 264 13.15 8.67 4.21
CA HIS A 264 11.77 8.18 4.17
C HIS A 264 10.67 9.14 4.66
N HIS A 265 11.00 10.20 5.42
CA HIS A 265 10.05 11.31 5.63
C HIS A 265 9.56 11.89 4.30
N ARG A 266 10.38 11.77 3.25
CA ARG A 266 10.04 12.19 1.90
C ARG A 266 8.86 11.43 1.31
N THR A 267 8.57 10.20 1.76
CA THR A 267 7.44 9.43 1.21
C THR A 267 6.10 10.11 1.51
N LEU A 268 5.87 10.62 2.73
CA LEU A 268 4.65 11.39 3.04
C LEU A 268 4.63 12.73 2.33
N VAL A 269 5.78 13.43 2.30
CA VAL A 269 5.92 14.71 1.58
C VAL A 269 5.58 14.53 0.09
N TYR A 270 6.13 13.50 -0.55
CA TYR A 270 5.85 13.18 -1.95
C TYR A 270 4.40 12.72 -2.15
N ALA A 271 3.84 11.93 -1.23
CA ALA A 271 2.43 11.54 -1.29
C ALA A 271 1.51 12.78 -1.19
N ARG A 272 1.82 13.73 -0.30
CA ARG A 272 1.10 15.00 -0.15
C ARG A 272 1.20 15.85 -1.42
N GLN A 273 2.40 16.05 -1.93
CA GLN A 273 2.64 16.82 -3.16
C GLN A 273 1.97 16.19 -4.38
N ALA A 274 2.07 14.86 -4.53
CA ALA A 274 1.43 14.11 -5.61
C ALA A 274 -0.10 14.19 -5.49
N THR A 275 -0.66 14.02 -4.30
CA THR A 275 -2.12 14.16 -4.06
C THR A 275 -2.59 15.56 -4.44
N PHE A 276 -1.86 16.62 -4.07
CA PHE A 276 -2.17 17.98 -4.47
C PHE A 276 -2.14 18.19 -5.99
N LEU A 277 -1.14 17.62 -6.67
CA LEU A 277 -1.05 17.64 -8.12
C LEU A 277 -2.26 16.95 -8.77
N PHE A 278 -2.63 15.74 -8.31
CA PHE A 278 -3.76 14.99 -8.86
C PHE A 278 -5.10 15.68 -8.60
N MET A 279 -5.29 16.29 -7.43
CA MET A 279 -6.44 17.15 -7.16
C MET A 279 -6.52 18.32 -8.13
N SER A 280 -5.39 18.98 -8.40
CA SER A 280 -5.31 20.11 -9.33
C SER A 280 -5.64 19.70 -10.76
N VAL A 281 -5.09 18.57 -11.23
CA VAL A 281 -5.40 17.99 -12.56
C VAL A 281 -6.87 17.60 -12.65
N SER A 282 -7.41 16.93 -11.63
CA SER A 282 -8.82 16.53 -11.55
C SER A 282 -9.76 17.73 -11.58
N GLY A 283 -9.43 18.79 -10.84
CA GLY A 283 -10.17 20.04 -10.82
C GLY A 283 -10.16 20.74 -12.17
N ALA A 284 -8.99 20.85 -12.81
CA ALA A 284 -8.84 21.44 -14.14
C ALA A 284 -9.63 20.67 -15.20
N LEU A 285 -9.57 19.33 -15.19
CA LEU A 285 -10.32 18.49 -16.12
C LEU A 285 -11.84 18.62 -15.90
N SER A 286 -12.28 18.64 -14.64
CA SER A 286 -13.70 18.81 -14.28
C SER A 286 -14.23 20.18 -14.71
N LEU A 287 -13.47 21.25 -14.47
CA LEU A 287 -13.82 22.60 -14.91
C LEU A 287 -13.85 22.72 -16.43
N LEU A 288 -12.89 22.10 -17.13
CA LEU A 288 -12.87 22.10 -18.59
C LEU A 288 -14.09 21.36 -19.17
N MET A 289 -14.46 20.22 -18.58
CA MET A 289 -15.66 19.48 -18.94
C MET A 289 -16.93 20.28 -18.65
N LEU A 290 -17.03 20.92 -17.49
CA LEU A 290 -18.17 21.75 -17.10
C LEU A 290 -18.33 22.94 -18.06
N ARG A 291 -17.25 23.68 -18.33
CA ARG A 291 -17.25 24.80 -19.28
C ARG A 291 -17.72 24.35 -20.65
N ARG A 292 -17.18 23.23 -21.14
CA ARG A 292 -17.54 22.71 -22.46
C ARG A 292 -18.98 22.21 -22.52
N PHE A 293 -19.46 21.56 -21.46
CA PHE A 293 -20.86 21.13 -21.34
C PHE A 293 -21.85 22.30 -21.50
N PHE A 294 -21.50 23.48 -20.98
CA PHE A 294 -22.31 24.69 -21.16
C PHE A 294 -22.04 25.47 -22.45
N SER A 295 -20.84 25.38 -23.03
CA SER A 295 -20.42 26.23 -24.16
C SER A 295 -20.44 25.56 -25.55
N SER A 296 -20.49 24.24 -25.69
CA SER A 296 -20.36 23.57 -27.01
C SER A 296 -21.04 22.21 -27.11
N VAL A 297 -21.76 21.97 -28.21
CA VAL A 297 -22.58 20.76 -28.47
C VAL A 297 -21.76 19.59 -29.10
N GLU A 298 -20.57 19.84 -29.64
CA GLU A 298 -19.73 18.78 -30.23
C GLU A 298 -18.73 18.19 -29.22
N VAL A 299 -19.12 17.10 -28.57
CA VAL A 299 -18.47 16.57 -27.36
C VAL A 299 -17.50 15.41 -27.63
N GLY A 300 -17.63 14.66 -28.73
CA GLY A 300 -17.03 13.33 -28.90
C GLY A 300 -15.49 13.25 -28.84
N LYS A 301 -14.78 13.93 -29.76
CA LYS A 301 -13.31 13.84 -29.89
C LYS A 301 -12.55 14.25 -28.63
N LEU A 302 -12.94 15.38 -28.05
CA LEU A 302 -12.24 15.92 -26.89
C LEU A 302 -12.45 15.02 -25.68
N LEU A 303 -13.67 14.48 -25.51
CA LEU A 303 -14.00 13.65 -24.36
C LEU A 303 -13.17 12.37 -24.31
N SER A 304 -13.02 11.66 -25.43
CA SER A 304 -12.14 10.49 -25.52
C SER A 304 -10.70 10.82 -25.11
N ARG A 305 -10.13 11.92 -25.64
CA ARG A 305 -8.78 12.38 -25.28
C ARG A 305 -8.66 12.74 -23.80
N MET A 306 -9.69 13.39 -23.23
CA MET A 306 -9.72 13.74 -21.82
C MET A 306 -9.80 12.53 -20.91
N ILE A 307 -10.54 11.49 -21.31
CA ILE A 307 -10.63 10.22 -20.56
C ILE A 307 -9.26 9.54 -20.51
N ILE A 308 -8.58 9.44 -21.65
CA ILE A 308 -7.24 8.84 -21.72
C ILE A 308 -6.25 9.66 -20.90
N PHE A 309 -6.28 10.99 -21.05
CA PHE A 309 -5.44 11.89 -20.27
C PHE A 309 -5.70 11.73 -18.76
N LYS A 310 -6.97 11.69 -18.35
CA LYS A 310 -7.37 11.45 -16.97
C LYS A 310 -6.84 10.10 -16.47
N LEU A 311 -7.01 9.04 -17.24
CA LEU A 311 -6.54 7.70 -16.85
C LEU A 311 -5.04 7.69 -16.58
N LEU A 312 -4.24 8.25 -17.50
CA LEU A 312 -2.78 8.20 -17.45
C LEU A 312 -2.17 9.17 -16.43
N PHE A 313 -2.70 10.40 -16.32
CA PHE A 313 -2.10 11.46 -15.52
C PHE A 313 -2.77 11.66 -14.16
N GLN A 314 -3.97 11.12 -13.96
CA GLN A 314 -4.69 11.23 -12.70
C GLN A 314 -4.99 9.85 -12.10
N ASP A 315 -5.78 9.01 -12.75
CA ASP A 315 -6.34 7.82 -12.09
C ASP A 315 -5.26 6.78 -11.74
N LEU A 316 -4.38 6.41 -12.67
CA LEU A 316 -3.32 5.43 -12.38
C LEU A 316 -2.32 5.97 -11.33
N PRO A 317 -1.75 7.18 -11.48
CA PRO A 317 -0.81 7.71 -10.48
C PRO A 317 -1.46 7.93 -9.11
N GLN A 318 -2.72 8.36 -9.06
CA GLN A 318 -3.45 8.52 -7.81
C GLN A 318 -3.68 7.18 -7.09
N GLN A 319 -4.03 6.12 -7.82
CA GLN A 319 -4.15 4.77 -7.25
C GLN A 319 -2.83 4.31 -6.63
N VAL A 320 -1.70 4.53 -7.32
CA VAL A 320 -0.36 4.24 -6.80
C VAL A 320 -0.08 5.05 -5.54
N CYS A 321 -0.42 6.34 -5.53
CA CYS A 321 -0.21 7.21 -4.38
C CYS A 321 -1.00 6.75 -3.14
N ILE A 322 -2.26 6.35 -3.32
CA ILE A 322 -3.09 5.81 -2.23
C ILE A 322 -2.48 4.52 -1.67
N VAL A 323 -2.05 3.60 -2.53
CA VAL A 323 -1.40 2.35 -2.12
C VAL A 323 -0.07 2.63 -1.39
N ALA A 324 0.73 3.54 -1.92
CA ALA A 324 2.01 3.93 -1.33
C ALA A 324 1.81 4.57 0.05
N TYR A 325 0.80 5.45 0.19
CA TYR A 325 0.41 6.02 1.48
C TYR A 325 -0.01 4.93 2.47
N LEU A 326 -0.92 4.03 2.07
CA LEU A 326 -1.38 2.92 2.89
C LEU A 326 -0.22 2.05 3.39
N HIS A 327 0.71 1.70 2.50
CA HIS A 327 1.89 0.95 2.85
C HIS A 327 2.82 1.73 3.78
N ALA A 328 3.11 3.00 3.47
CA ALA A 328 4.08 3.79 4.21
C ALA A 328 3.60 4.09 5.64
N TRP A 329 2.30 4.33 5.83
CA TRP A 329 1.73 4.64 7.14
C TRP A 329 1.36 3.39 7.94
N TYR A 330 0.62 2.45 7.34
CA TYR A 330 -0.02 1.32 8.04
C TYR A 330 0.73 -0.02 7.94
N SER A 331 1.88 -0.09 7.26
CA SER A 331 2.67 -1.34 7.30
C SER A 331 3.15 -1.66 8.73
N PRO A 332 3.47 -2.94 9.03
CA PRO A 332 3.97 -3.34 10.34
C PRO A 332 5.21 -2.58 10.83
N ASN A 333 5.97 -2.04 9.87
CA ASN A 333 7.15 -1.21 10.08
C ASN A 333 6.93 0.19 9.50
N GLY A 334 5.67 0.63 9.43
CA GLY A 334 5.25 1.90 8.86
C GLY A 334 5.48 3.05 9.83
N MET A 335 5.28 4.27 9.34
CA MET A 335 5.52 5.49 10.14
C MET A 335 4.62 5.56 11.38
N ARG A 336 3.40 5.02 11.33
CA ARG A 336 2.54 4.96 12.53
C ARG A 336 3.17 4.13 13.64
N CYS A 337 3.67 2.92 13.33
CA CYS A 337 4.32 2.07 14.33
C CYS A 337 5.60 2.72 14.89
N GLN A 338 6.31 3.50 14.07
CA GLN A 338 7.44 4.30 14.53
C GLN A 338 7.02 5.40 15.50
N MET A 339 5.92 6.11 15.21
CA MET A 339 5.39 7.15 16.08
C MET A 339 4.83 6.60 17.39
N CYS A 340 4.27 5.39 17.36
CA CYS A 340 3.83 4.67 18.55
C CYS A 340 4.98 4.43 19.55
N LEU A 341 6.24 4.36 19.10
CA LEU A 341 7.40 4.31 20.00
C LEU A 341 7.55 5.57 20.86
N PHE A 342 7.06 6.72 20.38
CA PHE A 342 7.22 8.01 21.05
C PHE A 342 5.97 8.42 21.83
N HIS A 343 4.78 8.09 21.34
CA HIS A 343 3.54 8.52 21.96
C HIS A 343 2.40 7.48 21.81
N PRO A 344 1.66 7.15 22.89
CA PRO A 344 0.64 6.09 22.88
C PRO A 344 -0.55 6.37 21.96
N SER A 345 -0.86 7.64 21.67
CA SER A 345 -1.98 8.00 20.77
C SER A 345 -1.83 7.44 19.35
N HIS A 346 -0.63 7.01 18.95
CA HIS A 346 -0.38 6.41 17.63
C HIS A 346 -0.36 4.87 17.68
N CYS A 347 -0.45 4.29 18.88
CA CYS A 347 -0.51 2.84 19.09
C CYS A 347 -1.92 2.27 18.87
N ASP A 348 -2.96 3.12 18.93
CA ASP A 348 -4.35 2.72 18.69
C ASP A 348 -4.50 1.95 17.38
N ASN A 349 -5.32 0.90 17.38
CA ASN A 349 -5.57 -0.06 16.28
C ASN A 349 -6.35 0.55 15.12
N GLY A 350 -6.01 1.77 14.70
CA GLY A 350 -6.60 2.42 13.54
C GLY A 350 -6.54 1.46 12.36
N PHE A 351 -7.71 1.01 11.90
CA PHE A 351 -7.76 0.15 10.72
C PHE A 351 -7.21 0.94 9.53
N ALA A 352 -6.35 0.31 8.73
CA ALA A 352 -5.81 0.92 7.52
C ALA A 352 -6.92 1.41 6.58
N LEU A 353 -8.09 0.75 6.63
CA LEU A 353 -9.32 1.16 5.96
C LEU A 353 -10.29 1.80 6.96
N ASN A 354 -9.86 2.90 7.58
CA ASN A 354 -10.80 3.80 8.23
C ASN A 354 -11.84 4.30 7.20
N TRP A 355 -12.97 4.86 7.65
CA TRP A 355 -14.05 5.25 6.75
C TRP A 355 -13.63 6.20 5.63
N THR A 356 -12.75 7.17 5.95
CA THR A 356 -12.23 8.14 4.99
C THR A 356 -11.41 7.45 3.91
N VAL A 357 -10.41 6.66 4.31
CA VAL A 357 -9.52 5.94 3.39
C VAL A 357 -10.30 4.91 2.57
N PHE A 358 -11.22 4.19 3.20
CA PHE A 358 -12.11 3.25 2.50
C PHE A 358 -12.92 3.96 1.41
N MET A 359 -13.54 5.10 1.72
CA MET A 359 -14.31 5.86 0.73
C MET A 359 -13.43 6.43 -0.37
N VAL A 360 -12.24 6.92 -0.05
CA VAL A 360 -11.25 7.36 -1.04
C VAL A 360 -10.89 6.22 -2.00
N CYS A 361 -10.63 5.02 -1.49
CA CYS A 361 -10.36 3.83 -2.30
C CYS A 361 -11.54 3.49 -3.21
N VAL A 362 -12.76 3.36 -2.66
CA VAL A 362 -13.97 3.03 -3.41
C VAL A 362 -14.23 4.06 -4.50
N ILE A 363 -14.17 5.35 -4.19
CA ILE A 363 -14.48 6.42 -5.14
C ILE A 363 -13.39 6.55 -6.19
N THR A 364 -12.12 6.32 -5.85
CA THR A 364 -11.03 6.30 -6.84
C THR A 364 -11.22 5.16 -7.84
N VAL A 365 -11.56 3.95 -7.36
CA VAL A 365 -11.89 2.81 -8.21
C VAL A 365 -13.11 3.11 -9.08
N LEU A 366 -14.21 3.59 -8.49
CA LEU A 366 -15.42 3.95 -9.24
C LEU A 366 -15.16 5.04 -10.28
N SER A 367 -14.36 6.07 -9.95
CA SER A 367 -13.97 7.13 -10.88
C SER A 367 -13.17 6.57 -12.05
N SER A 368 -12.21 5.68 -11.78
CA SER A 368 -11.42 5.02 -12.83
C SER A 368 -12.30 4.14 -13.72
N CYS A 369 -13.26 3.41 -13.15
CA CYS A 369 -14.18 2.58 -13.90
C CYS A 369 -15.24 3.38 -14.68
N ALA A 370 -15.65 4.55 -14.18
CA ALA A 370 -16.62 5.40 -14.86
C ALA A 370 -16.16 5.86 -16.25
N ASN A 371 -14.86 5.89 -16.50
CA ASN A 371 -14.28 6.14 -17.81
C ASN A 371 -14.73 5.11 -18.87
N GLN A 372 -15.07 3.88 -18.47
CA GLN A 372 -15.56 2.83 -19.37
C GLN A 372 -16.98 3.09 -19.86
N ILE A 373 -17.82 3.76 -19.06
CA ILE A 373 -19.19 4.12 -19.46
C ILE A 373 -19.17 5.02 -20.71
N LEU A 374 -18.07 5.76 -20.89
CA LEU A 374 -17.88 6.73 -21.94
C LEU A 374 -17.24 6.13 -23.22
N LEU A 375 -16.68 4.92 -23.14
CA LEU A 375 -16.11 4.20 -24.28
C LEU A 375 -17.15 3.23 -24.86
N GLN A 376 -17.38 3.26 -26.17
CA GLN A 376 -18.25 2.31 -26.86
C GLN A 376 -17.41 1.49 -27.85
N ALA A 377 -17.43 0.17 -27.68
CA ALA A 377 -16.91 -0.74 -28.70
C ALA A 377 -17.84 -0.68 -29.93
N LYS A 378 -17.27 -0.63 -31.13
CA LYS A 378 -18.03 -0.65 -32.37
C LYS A 378 -18.51 -2.08 -32.63
N VAL A 379 -19.75 -2.38 -32.23
CA VAL A 379 -20.39 -3.67 -32.53
C VAL A 379 -20.65 -3.71 -34.04
N ARG A 380 -20.08 -4.70 -34.72
CA ARG A 380 -20.18 -4.81 -36.18
C ARG A 380 -21.29 -5.82 -36.44
N GLN A 381 -22.50 -5.32 -36.67
CA GLN A 381 -23.82 -5.97 -36.72
C GLN A 381 -24.02 -7.34 -37.46
N ARG A 382 -22.98 -8.04 -37.91
CA ARG A 382 -23.04 -9.30 -38.67
C ARG A 382 -22.93 -10.57 -37.82
N TYR A 383 -22.47 -10.54 -36.57
CA TYR A 383 -22.37 -11.74 -35.71
C TYR A 383 -22.84 -11.43 -34.29
N PHE A 384 -24.12 -11.69 -33.97
CA PHE A 384 -24.74 -11.19 -32.74
C PHE A 384 -24.29 -11.92 -31.45
N ASP A 385 -24.14 -13.24 -31.44
CA ASP A 385 -23.92 -13.99 -30.19
C ASP A 385 -22.44 -14.00 -29.72
N ASP A 386 -21.50 -14.16 -30.65
CA ASP A 386 -20.06 -14.18 -30.32
C ASP A 386 -19.51 -12.79 -29.96
N GLU A 387 -20.08 -11.72 -30.55
CA GLU A 387 -19.67 -10.34 -30.27
C GLU A 387 -20.07 -9.88 -28.86
N GLU A 388 -21.19 -10.35 -28.31
CA GLU A 388 -21.59 -10.02 -26.94
C GLU A 388 -20.58 -10.56 -25.92
N CYS A 389 -20.18 -11.83 -26.06
CA CYS A 389 -19.20 -12.46 -25.19
C CYS A 389 -17.84 -11.73 -25.27
N PHE A 390 -17.41 -11.40 -26.49
CA PHE A 390 -16.19 -10.64 -26.71
C PHE A 390 -16.27 -9.23 -26.11
N GLN A 391 -17.41 -8.55 -26.21
CA GLN A 391 -17.62 -7.23 -25.63
C GLN A 391 -17.56 -7.26 -24.10
N TYR A 392 -18.16 -8.26 -23.45
CA TYR A 392 -18.03 -8.45 -21.99
C TYR A 392 -16.59 -8.72 -21.58
N PHE A 393 -15.88 -9.56 -22.34
CA PHE A 393 -14.46 -9.83 -22.13
C PHE A 393 -13.62 -8.55 -22.23
N MET A 394 -13.79 -7.75 -23.28
CA MET A 394 -13.07 -6.49 -23.46
C MET A 394 -13.40 -5.47 -22.37
N ARG A 395 -14.66 -5.40 -21.91
CA ARG A 395 -15.03 -4.57 -20.75
C ARG A 395 -14.32 -5.03 -19.48
N ALA A 396 -14.25 -6.34 -19.24
CA ALA A 396 -13.52 -6.90 -18.09
C ALA A 396 -12.01 -6.63 -18.17
N VAL A 397 -11.42 -6.68 -19.38
CA VAL A 397 -10.02 -6.32 -19.63
C VAL A 397 -9.76 -4.85 -19.33
N ILE A 398 -10.56 -3.94 -19.90
CA ILE A 398 -10.41 -2.49 -19.65
C ILE A 398 -10.61 -2.17 -18.17
N PHE A 399 -11.58 -2.82 -17.52
CA PHE A 399 -11.76 -2.74 -16.07
C PHE A 399 -10.50 -3.13 -15.32
N SER A 400 -9.96 -4.30 -15.64
CA SER A 400 -8.76 -4.85 -15.00
C SER A 400 -7.56 -3.93 -15.17
N VAL A 401 -7.36 -3.35 -16.37
CA VAL A 401 -6.29 -2.38 -16.63
C VAL A 401 -6.52 -1.06 -15.86
N SER A 402 -7.76 -0.57 -15.81
CA SER A 402 -8.08 0.70 -15.16
C SER A 402 -7.84 0.68 -13.64
N VAL A 403 -8.06 -0.48 -13.00
CA VAL A 403 -7.86 -0.66 -11.56
C VAL A 403 -6.54 -1.36 -11.21
N LEU A 404 -5.68 -1.61 -12.20
CA LEU A 404 -4.48 -2.45 -12.07
C LEU A 404 -3.54 -2.01 -10.93
N PRO A 405 -3.19 -0.72 -10.78
CA PRO A 405 -2.31 -0.31 -9.69
C PRO A 405 -2.94 -0.54 -8.31
N PHE A 406 -4.24 -0.24 -8.18
CA PHE A 406 -4.97 -0.44 -6.93
C PHE A 406 -5.13 -1.92 -6.59
N SER A 407 -5.54 -2.75 -7.56
CA SER A 407 -5.75 -4.19 -7.37
C SER A 407 -4.44 -4.90 -7.04
N THR A 408 -3.34 -4.55 -7.72
CA THR A 408 -1.99 -5.05 -7.41
C THR A 408 -1.55 -4.63 -6.02
N GLY A 409 -1.72 -3.34 -5.68
CA GLY A 409 -1.37 -2.80 -4.37
C GLY A 409 -2.14 -3.49 -3.25
N VAL A 410 -3.47 -3.57 -3.35
CA VAL A 410 -4.32 -4.25 -2.37
C VAL A 410 -3.98 -5.73 -2.27
N PHE A 411 -3.68 -6.41 -3.38
CA PHE A 411 -3.26 -7.81 -3.36
C PHE A 411 -1.97 -8.00 -2.55
N VAL A 412 -0.95 -7.17 -2.80
CA VAL A 412 0.33 -7.20 -2.06
C VAL A 412 0.15 -6.83 -0.59
N LEU A 413 -0.67 -5.81 -0.30
CA LEU A 413 -0.91 -5.30 1.05
C LEU A 413 -1.91 -6.14 1.86
N SER A 414 -2.70 -7.01 1.21
CA SER A 414 -3.78 -7.78 1.86
C SER A 414 -3.28 -8.63 3.03
N ARG A 415 -2.08 -9.20 2.88
CA ARG A 415 -1.48 -10.10 3.86
C ARG A 415 -0.78 -9.37 5.01
N SER A 416 -0.20 -8.20 4.75
CA SER A 416 0.64 -7.48 5.72
C SER A 416 -0.05 -6.33 6.42
N VAL A 417 -0.93 -5.59 5.73
CA VAL A 417 -1.51 -4.33 6.22
C VAL A 417 -2.99 -4.50 6.55
N LEU A 418 -3.75 -5.13 5.64
CA LEU A 418 -5.20 -5.18 5.79
C LEU A 418 -5.64 -6.27 6.78
N ASN A 419 -4.78 -7.24 7.09
CA ASN A 419 -5.12 -8.45 7.87
C ASN A 419 -6.37 -9.19 7.34
N VAL A 420 -6.77 -8.92 6.10
CA VAL A 420 -7.95 -9.53 5.50
C VAL A 420 -7.54 -10.89 4.96
N LYS A 421 -7.75 -11.92 5.78
CA LYS A 421 -7.64 -13.34 5.35
C LYS A 421 -8.84 -13.79 4.51
N SER A 422 -9.70 -12.86 4.10
CA SER A 422 -10.90 -13.19 3.33
C SER A 422 -10.53 -13.55 1.90
N ALA A 423 -10.89 -14.75 1.47
CA ALA A 423 -10.79 -15.19 0.08
C ALA A 423 -11.44 -14.19 -0.89
N ILE A 424 -12.48 -13.47 -0.43
CA ILE A 424 -13.18 -12.46 -1.22
C ILE A 424 -12.25 -11.33 -1.66
N VAL A 425 -11.37 -10.83 -0.78
CA VAL A 425 -10.41 -9.77 -1.16
C VAL A 425 -9.37 -10.31 -2.14
N LEU A 426 -8.92 -11.54 -1.94
CA LEU A 426 -8.00 -12.20 -2.87
C LEU A 426 -8.61 -12.34 -4.26
N PHE A 427 -9.89 -12.70 -4.36
CA PHE A 427 -10.60 -12.79 -5.64
C PHE A 427 -10.87 -11.41 -6.26
N LEU A 428 -11.38 -10.46 -5.48
CA LEU A 428 -11.75 -9.13 -5.96
C LEU A 428 -10.54 -8.28 -6.39
N ALA A 429 -9.39 -8.44 -5.74
CA ALA A 429 -8.16 -7.75 -6.12
C ALA A 429 -7.27 -8.60 -7.04
N GLY A 430 -7.15 -9.90 -6.77
CA GLY A 430 -6.26 -10.80 -7.51
C GLY A 430 -6.71 -11.06 -8.94
N ILE A 431 -8.00 -11.32 -9.20
CA ILE A 431 -8.47 -11.59 -10.57
C ILE A 431 -8.24 -10.37 -11.48
N PRO A 432 -8.68 -9.14 -11.12
CA PRO A 432 -8.40 -7.96 -11.95
C PRO A 432 -6.91 -7.67 -12.08
N ALA A 433 -6.09 -7.92 -11.05
CA ALA A 433 -4.64 -7.76 -11.16
C ALA A 433 -4.04 -8.73 -12.19
N LEU A 434 -4.42 -10.01 -12.13
CA LEU A 434 -3.92 -11.03 -13.07
C LEU A 434 -4.35 -10.73 -14.52
N ILE A 435 -5.63 -10.39 -14.75
CA ILE A 435 -6.13 -10.02 -16.08
C ILE A 435 -5.43 -8.75 -16.58
N GLY A 436 -5.28 -7.74 -15.73
CA GLY A 436 -4.66 -6.47 -16.11
C GLY A 436 -3.17 -6.62 -16.45
N TRP A 437 -2.40 -7.34 -15.63
CA TRP A 437 -0.98 -7.64 -15.92
C TRP A 437 -0.84 -8.51 -17.17
N GLY A 438 -1.68 -9.55 -17.32
CA GLY A 438 -1.70 -10.37 -18.53
C GLY A 438 -1.95 -9.52 -19.78
N THR A 439 -2.90 -8.59 -19.72
CA THR A 439 -3.19 -7.66 -20.83
C THR A 439 -1.98 -6.77 -21.14
N VAL A 440 -1.38 -6.14 -20.12
CA VAL A 440 -0.21 -5.27 -20.31
C VAL A 440 0.98 -6.03 -20.91
N LEU A 441 1.20 -7.29 -20.51
CA LEU A 441 2.25 -8.15 -21.05
C LEU A 441 1.96 -8.63 -22.46
N CYS A 442 0.69 -8.82 -22.83
CA CYS A 442 0.30 -9.25 -24.17
C CYS A 442 0.31 -8.12 -25.21
N VAL A 443 0.09 -6.85 -24.81
CA VAL A 443 0.06 -5.71 -25.76
C VAL A 443 1.32 -5.64 -26.65
N PRO A 444 2.56 -5.72 -26.12
CA PRO A 444 3.76 -5.71 -26.96
C PRO A 444 3.82 -6.87 -27.96
N VAL A 445 3.33 -8.06 -27.58
CA VAL A 445 3.31 -9.25 -28.45
C VAL A 445 2.38 -9.02 -29.64
N PHE A 446 1.19 -8.44 -29.39
CA PHE A 446 0.26 -8.09 -30.48
C PHE A 446 0.80 -6.98 -31.38
N SER A 447 1.47 -5.97 -30.82
CA SER A 447 2.09 -4.90 -31.60
C SER A 447 3.24 -5.40 -32.49
N LEU A 448 3.95 -6.45 -32.08
CA LEU A 448 4.98 -7.09 -32.92
C LEU A 448 4.40 -7.97 -34.03
N CYS A 449 3.20 -8.55 -33.82
CA CYS A 449 2.55 -9.40 -34.83
C CYS A 449 1.86 -8.60 -35.95
N GLU A 450 1.56 -7.31 -35.76
CA GLU A 450 0.95 -6.48 -36.81
C GLU A 450 1.92 -6.17 -37.97
N ASP A 451 3.22 -6.12 -37.71
CA ASP A 451 4.22 -5.82 -38.74
C ASP A 451 4.40 -6.98 -39.76
N ASP A 452 4.09 -8.22 -39.37
CA ASP A 452 4.24 -9.41 -40.23
C ASP A 452 3.01 -9.73 -41.10
N PHE A 453 1.86 -9.05 -40.90
CA PHE A 453 0.65 -9.23 -41.71
C PHE A 453 0.53 -8.26 -42.90
N SER A 454 1.59 -7.51 -43.19
CA SER A 454 1.77 -6.77 -44.45
C SER A 454 2.67 -7.54 -45.44
N CYS A 455 2.18 -8.67 -45.94
CA CYS A 455 2.64 -9.28 -47.19
C CYS A 455 1.43 -9.72 -48.04
#